data_AF-A0A8C8Z8S4-F1
#
_entry.id   AF-A0A8C8Z8S4-F1
#
_cell.length_a   1.000
_cell.length_b   1.000
_cell.length_c   1.000
_cell.angle_alpha   90.00
_cell.angle_beta   90.00
_cell.angle_gamma   90.00
#
_symmetry.space_group_name_H-M   'P 1'
#
loop_
_entity.id
_entity.type
_entity.pdbx_description
1 polymer ?
#
loop_
_entity_poly.entity_id
_entity_poly.type
_entity_poly.pdbx_seq_one_letter_code
_entity_poly.pdbx_strand_id
1 'polypeptide(L)' 'MIENLFIFISKPGFRVCYVCGREFGSQSLAIHEPQCLEKWRVENSKLPEELRRPLPRKPQVDIPTVSDSVCACASVG' A
#
# COMPACT_ATOMS: atom_id res chain seq x y z
N MET A 1 27.87 10.69 16.96
CA MET A 1 27.27 11.75 16.12
C MET A 1 28.06 11.74 14.82
N ILE A 2 27.55 11.64 13.60
CA ILE A 2 26.27 11.42 12.93
C ILE A 2 26.76 10.92 11.57
N GLU A 3 26.30 9.80 11.03
CA GLU A 3 26.19 9.63 9.57
C GLU A 3 24.96 8.76 9.31
N ASN A 4 23.82 9.37 9.65
CA ASN A 4 22.50 9.03 9.14
C ASN A 4 22.48 9.32 7.63
N LEU A 5 23.21 8.55 6.84
CA LEU A 5 23.19 8.67 5.38
C LEU A 5 22.16 7.70 4.80
N PHE A 6 20.90 8.15 4.82
CA PHE A 6 19.96 7.96 3.71
C PHE A 6 19.71 6.54 3.20
N ILE A 7 19.52 5.55 4.09
CA ILE A 7 18.69 4.39 3.77
C ILE A 7 17.21 4.78 3.95
N PHE A 8 16.78 5.83 3.23
CA PHE A 8 15.38 5.93 2.76
C PHE A 8 15.26 5.12 1.45
N ILE A 9 15.88 3.93 1.41
CA ILE A 9 15.52 2.94 0.41
C ILE A 9 14.17 2.40 0.89
N SER A 10 13.09 3.13 0.60
CA SER A 10 11.77 2.51 0.50
C SER A 10 11.96 1.33 -0.43
N LYS A 11 12.07 0.12 0.13
CA LYS A 11 12.43 -1.06 -0.65
C LYS A 11 11.41 -1.16 -1.77
N PRO A 12 11.82 -1.01 -3.06
CA PRO A 12 10.88 -0.84 -4.15
C PRO A 12 9.94 -2.03 -4.13
N GLY A 13 8.65 -1.72 -3.91
CA GLY A 13 7.60 -2.71 -3.83
C GLY A 13 7.00 -2.97 -2.46
N PHE A 14 7.44 -2.38 -1.34
CA PHE A 14 6.64 -2.43 -0.10
C PHE A 14 5.53 -1.38 -0.12
N ARG A 15 4.33 -1.77 0.30
CA ARG A 15 3.13 -0.93 0.34
C ARG A 15 2.37 -1.22 1.63
N VAL A 16 1.64 -0.23 2.13
CA VAL A 16 0.84 -0.34 3.36
C VAL A 16 -0.59 -0.78 3.01
N CYS A 17 -1.10 -1.77 3.74
CA CYS A 17 -2.51 -2.16 3.63
C CYS A 17 -3.41 -1.05 4.19
N TYR A 18 -4.30 -0.51 3.35
CA TYR A 18 -5.21 0.58 3.74
C TYR A 18 -6.27 0.18 4.79
N VAL A 19 -6.44 -1.12 5.05
CA VAL A 19 -7.39 -1.64 6.06
C VAL A 19 -6.75 -1.75 7.44
N CYS A 20 -5.53 -2.31 7.53
CA CYS A 20 -4.89 -2.63 8.82
C CYS A 20 -3.59 -1.88 9.11
N GLY A 21 -3.08 -1.06 8.18
CA GLY A 21 -1.90 -0.23 8.38
C GLY A 21 -0.56 -0.98 8.42
N ARG A 22 -0.53 -2.28 8.11
CA ARG A 22 0.71 -3.08 8.07
C ARG A 22 1.38 -3.05 6.70
N GLU A 23 2.70 -3.20 6.69
CA GLU A 23 3.53 -3.22 5.48
C GLU A 23 3.62 -4.62 4.87
N PHE A 24 3.48 -4.68 3.55
CA PHE A 24 3.59 -5.90 2.76
C PHE A 24 4.37 -5.64 1.46
N GLY A 25 5.03 -6.67 0.94
CA GLY A 25 5.54 -6.62 -0.43
C GLY A 25 4.38 -6.54 -1.43
N SER A 26 4.59 -5.95 -2.62
CA SER A 26 3.51 -5.65 -3.56
C SER A 26 2.73 -6.90 -3.99
N GLN A 27 3.43 -8.02 -4.15
CA GLN A 27 2.81 -9.31 -4.49
C GLN A 27 1.97 -9.86 -3.32
N SER A 28 2.51 -9.84 -2.09
CA SER A 28 1.77 -10.32 -0.93
C SER A 28 0.62 -9.38 -0.56
N LEU A 29 0.74 -8.08 -0.83
CA LEU A 29 -0.32 -7.10 -0.58
C LEU A 29 -1.56 -7.39 -1.44
N ALA A 30 -1.38 -7.77 -2.71
CA ALA A 30 -2.49 -8.09 -3.62
C ALA A 30 -3.36 -9.25 -3.10
N ILE A 31 -2.75 -10.20 -2.40
CA ILE A 31 -3.44 -11.34 -1.77
C ILE A 31 -3.95 -10.96 -0.38
N HIS A 32 -3.20 -10.14 0.35
CA HIS A 32 -3.53 -9.72 1.71
C HIS A 32 -4.74 -8.80 1.78
N GLU A 33 -4.82 -7.77 0.93
CA GLU A 33 -5.91 -6.76 0.95
C GLU A 33 -7.32 -7.38 0.95
N PRO A 34 -7.67 -8.28 0.01
CA PRO A 34 -9.02 -8.86 -0.01
C PRO A 34 -9.31 -9.70 1.24
N GLN A 35 -8.34 -10.48 1.72
CA GLN A 35 -8.49 -11.29 2.93
C GLN A 35 -8.62 -10.42 4.20
N CYS A 36 -7.84 -9.34 4.27
CA CYS A 36 -7.88 -8.39 5.38
C CYS A 36 -9.22 -7.67 5.45
N LEU A 37 -9.76 -7.26 4.28
CA LEU A 37 -11.05 -6.59 4.20
C LEU A 37 -12.20 -7.52 4.62
N GLU A 38 -12.15 -8.78 4.21
CA GLU A 38 -13.17 -9.76 4.61
C GLU A 38 -13.16 -10.01 6.13
N LYS A 39 -11.97 -10.21 6.71
CA LYS A 39 -11.83 -10.31 8.16
C LYS A 39 -12.37 -9.07 8.87
N TRP A 40 -12.06 -7.88 8.36
CA TRP A 40 -12.57 -6.63 8.91
C TRP A 40 -14.10 -6.57 8.90
N ARG A 41 -14.76 -6.99 7.80
CA ARG A 41 -16.23 -7.00 7.71
C ARG A 41 -16.85 -7.93 8.75
N VAL A 42 -16.29 -9.13 8.90
CA VAL A 42 -16.76 -10.11 9.89
C VAL A 42 -16.63 -9.55 11.30
N GLU A 43 -15.48 -9.01 11.67
CA GLU A 43 -15.28 -8.41 13.00
C GLU A 43 -16.17 -7.19 13.22
N ASN A 44 -16.37 -6.35 12.20
CA ASN A 44 -17.24 -5.18 12.29
C ASN A 44 -18.72 -5.58 12.41
N SER A 45 -19.16 -6.66 11.77
CA SER A 45 -20.55 -7.14 11.85
C SER A 45 -20.93 -7.67 13.25
N LYS A 46 -19.94 -8.18 14.00
CA LYS A 46 -20.08 -8.63 15.38
C LYS A 46 -20.26 -7.49 16.39
N LEU A 47 -19.90 -6.26 16.01
CA LEU A 47 -20.10 -5.10 16.88
C LEU A 47 -21.60 -4.72 16.90
N PRO A 48 -22.08 -4.18 18.05
CA PRO A 48 -23.36 -3.46 18.11
C PRO A 48 -23.45 -2.40 17.01
N GLU A 49 -24.65 -2.15 16.50
CA GLU A 49 -24.87 -1.29 15.33
C GLU A 49 -24.25 0.10 15.49
N GLU A 50 -24.28 0.63 16.72
CA GLU A 50 -23.76 1.94 17.11
C GLU A 50 -22.23 2.00 17.10
N LEU A 51 -21.57 0.85 17.20
CA LEU A 51 -20.10 0.72 17.22
C LEU A 51 -19.53 0.27 15.87
N ARG A 52 -20.39 -0.09 14.91
CA ARG A 52 -19.96 -0.50 13.57
C ARG A 52 -19.31 0.68 12.86
N ARG A 53 -18.12 0.41 12.32
CA ARG A 53 -17.37 1.38 11.53
C ARG A 53 -17.84 1.35 10.07
N PRO A 54 -17.78 2.48 9.35
CA PRO A 54 -18.01 2.49 7.91
C PRO A 54 -16.93 1.69 7.18
N LEU A 55 -17.26 1.19 5.98
CA LEU A 55 -16.33 0.43 5.16
C LEU A 55 -15.06 1.24 4.87
N PRO A 56 -13.85 0.65 5.02
CA PRO A 56 -12.60 1.32 4.66
C PRO A 56 -12.60 1.68 3.18
N ARG A 57 -12.27 2.93 2.85
CA ARG A 57 -12.16 3.39 1.47
C ARG A 57 -10.75 3.15 0.97
N LYS A 58 -10.63 2.49 -0.19
CA LYS A 58 -9.34 2.35 -0.88
C LYS A 58 -8.96 3.73 -1.46
N PRO A 59 -7.74 4.24 -1.20
CA PRO A 59 -7.28 5.47 -1.84
C PRO A 59 -7.32 5.30 -3.36
N GLN A 60 -8.02 6.19 -4.05
CA GLN A 60 -7.91 6.28 -5.50
C GLN A 60 -6.56 6.93 -5.80
N VAL A 61 -5.67 6.19 -6.47
CA VAL A 61 -4.49 6.80 -7.04
C VAL A 61 -4.98 7.46 -8.32
N ASP A 62 -5.26 8.75 -8.25
CA ASP A 62 -5.44 9.56 -9.45
C ASP A 62 -4.07 9.62 -10.13
N ILE A 63 -3.81 8.65 -11.01
CA ILE A 63 -2.59 8.65 -11.82
C ILE A 63 -2.79 9.77 -12.84
N PRO A 64 -2.04 10.90 -12.79
CA PRO A 64 -1.93 11.73 -13.97
C PRO A 64 -1.29 10.84 -15.03
N THR A 65 -2.04 10.57 -16.11
CA THR A 65 -1.54 9.86 -17.29
C THR A 65 -0.46 10.72 -17.94
N VAL A 66 0.75 10.72 -17.40
CA VAL A 66 1.93 11.12 -18.14
C VAL A 66 2.29 9.93 -19.01
N SER A 67 1.69 9.90 -20.18
CA SER A 67 2.29 9.24 -21.33
C SER A 67 3.72 9.78 -21.48
N ASP A 68 4.63 8.84 -21.73
CA ASP A 68 5.97 9.03 -22.28
C ASP A 68 7.06 9.57 -21.33
N SER A 69 7.90 8.64 -20.86
CA SER A 69 9.35 8.83 -20.74
C SER A 69 10.03 7.47 -20.78
N VAL A 70 10.14 6.95 -22.01
CA VAL A 70 11.16 5.97 -22.38
C VAL A 70 12.54 6.65 -22.41
N CYS A 71 13.58 5.84 -22.18
CA CYS A 71 15.02 6.06 -22.47
C CYS A 71 15.82 6.87 -21.42
N ALA A 72 17.07 6.52 -21.07
CA ALA A 72 18.05 5.69 -21.77
C ALA A 72 19.04 5.00 -20.80
N CYS A 73 19.40 3.75 -21.11
CA CYS A 73 20.68 3.19 -20.68
C CYS A 73 21.78 3.80 -21.54
N ALA A 74 22.62 4.67 -20.95
CA ALA A 74 23.87 5.06 -21.58
C ALA A 74 24.95 4.04 -21.17
N SER A 75 25.31 3.16 -22.11
CA SER A 75 26.54 2.38 -22.04
C SER A 75 27.72 3.32 -22.25
N VAL A 76 28.63 3.41 -21.28
CA VAL A 76 29.91 4.10 -21.45
C VAL A 76 30.85 3.13 -22.17
N GLY A 77 31.40 3.59 -23.30
CA GLY A 77 32.43 2.88 -24.07
C GLY A 77 33.81 3.04 -23.47
#